data_AF-A0ABD6G4F1-F1
#
_entry.id   AF-A0ABD6G4F1-F1
#
_cell.length_a   1.000
_cell.length_b   1.000
_cell.length_c   1.000
_cell.angle_alpha   90.00
_cell.angle_beta   90.00
_cell.angle_gamma   90.00
#
_symmetry.space_group_name_H-M   'P 1'
#
loop_
_entity.id
_entity.type
_entity.pdbx_description
1 polymer ?
#
loop_
_entity_poly.entity_id
_entity_poly.type
_entity_poly.pdbx_seq_one_letter_code
_entity_poly.pdbx_strand_id
1 'polypeptide(L)'
;MKHPGMNSLHLDILKEIGNIGAAHAATSLSNMLNKKIDMRVPKAEMVTFNEMMELMDGPEKVVVGIYLRIEGDLEGSMFFILPIEQANRFI
;
A
#
# COMPACT_ATOMS: atom_id res chain seq x y z
N MET A 1 -22.08 -5.58 0.65
CA MET A 1 -22.18 -7.01 1.02
C MET A 1 -20.87 -7.41 1.69
N LYS A 2 -20.88 -7.92 2.92
CA LYS A 2 -19.67 -8.47 3.56
C LYS A 2 -19.30 -9.77 2.85
N HIS A 3 -18.11 -9.84 2.24
CA HIS A 3 -17.61 -11.06 1.61
C HIS A 3 -17.45 -12.17 2.67
N PRO A 4 -18.02 -13.38 2.48
CA PRO A 4 -17.95 -14.46 3.46
C PRO A 4 -16.55 -15.10 3.63
N GLY A 5 -15.53 -14.63 2.90
CA GLY A 5 -14.18 -15.24 2.89
C GLY A 5 -13.10 -14.49 3.68
N MET A 6 -13.35 -13.26 4.16
CA MET A 6 -12.34 -12.47 4.87
C MET A 6 -12.79 -12.21 6.31
N ASN A 7 -12.04 -12.75 7.27
CA ASN A 7 -12.26 -12.51 8.70
C ASN A 7 -11.10 -11.69 9.30
N SER A 8 -11.18 -11.39 10.60
CA SER A 8 -10.15 -10.61 11.30
C SER A 8 -8.76 -11.24 11.21
N LEU A 9 -8.68 -12.58 11.28
CA LEU A 9 -7.41 -13.30 11.17
C LEU A 9 -6.74 -13.07 9.81
N HIS A 10 -7.50 -13.11 8.71
CA HIS A 10 -6.94 -12.84 7.39
C HIS A 10 -6.44 -11.39 7.25
N LEU A 11 -7.14 -10.41 7.84
CA LEU A 11 -6.69 -9.01 7.86
C LEU A 11 -5.41 -8.83 8.69
N ASP A 12 -5.31 -9.51 9.83
CA ASP A 12 -4.10 -9.49 10.66
C ASP A 12 -2.91 -10.12 9.94
N ILE A 13 -3.12 -11.21 9.20
CA ILE A 13 -2.09 -11.83 8.37
C ILE A 13 -1.63 -10.86 7.27
N LEU A 14 -2.56 -10.21 6.56
CA LEU A 14 -2.21 -9.23 5.52
C LEU A 14 -1.44 -8.05 6.10
N LYS A 15 -1.81 -7.57 7.30
CA LYS A 15 -1.09 -6.52 8.01
C LYS A 15 0.35 -6.95 8.34
N GLU A 16 0.54 -8.18 8.81
CA GLU A 16 1.88 -8.68 9.15
C GLU A 16 2.76 -8.84 7.91
N ILE A 17 2.21 -9.40 6.82
CA ILE A 17 2.91 -9.50 5.53
C ILE A 17 3.30 -8.11 5.03
N GLY A 18 2.36 -7.15 5.05
CA GLY A 18 2.60 -5.77 4.65
C GLY A 18 3.67 -5.09 5.50
N ASN A 19 3.66 -5.31 6.82
CA ASN A 19 4.64 -4.74 7.74
C ASN A 19 6.06 -5.28 7.48
N ILE A 20 6.20 -6.60 7.31
CA ILE A 20 7.50 -7.23 6.99
C ILE A 20 8.01 -6.73 5.62
N GLY A 21 7.16 -6.76 4.59
CA GLY A 21 7.52 -6.31 3.24
C GLY A 21 7.94 -4.84 3.22
N ALA A 22 7.19 -3.98 3.89
CA ALA A 22 7.51 -2.55 4.00
C ALA A 22 8.81 -2.31 4.78
N ALA A 23 9.08 -3.07 5.85
CA ALA A 23 10.33 -2.94 6.61
C ALA A 23 11.56 -3.30 5.76
N HIS A 24 11.46 -4.36 4.95
CA HIS A 24 12.50 -4.71 3.99
C HIS A 24 12.66 -3.65 2.91
N ALA A 25 11.57 -3.12 2.36
CA ALA A 25 11.62 -2.05 1.37
C ALA A 25 12.26 -0.77 1.95
N ALA A 26 11.90 -0.37 3.17
CA ALA A 26 12.47 0.77 3.87
C ALA A 26 13.98 0.60 4.11
N THR A 27 14.41 -0.60 4.53
CA THR A 27 15.84 -0.91 4.72
C THR A 27 16.61 -0.82 3.40
N SER A 28 16.09 -1.43 2.33
CA SER A 28 16.71 -1.38 1.00
C SER A 28 16.81 0.06 0.49
N LEU A 29 15.74 0.84 0.63
CA LEU A 29 15.72 2.24 0.21
C LEU A 29 16.66 3.10 1.06
N SER A 30 16.74 2.86 2.37
CA SER A 30 17.68 3.52 3.29
C SER A 30 19.13 3.30 2.85
N ASN A 31 19.46 2.07 2.45
CA ASN A 31 20.78 1.73 1.93
C ASN A 31 21.06 2.40 0.58
N MET A 32 20.09 2.39 -0.34
CA MET A 32 20.24 3.01 -1.66
C MET A 32 20.44 4.53 -1.58
N LEU A 33 19.76 5.19 -0.65
CA LEU A 33 19.82 6.65 -0.49
C LEU A 33 20.87 7.12 0.51
N ASN A 34 21.52 6.19 1.22
CA ASN A 34 22.39 6.46 2.36
C ASN A 34 21.75 7.43 3.37
N LYS A 35 20.47 7.22 3.65
CA LYS A 35 19.65 8.07 4.54
C LYS A 35 18.78 7.20 5.40
N LYS A 36 18.68 7.52 6.69
CA LYS A 36 17.77 6.83 7.61
C LYS A 36 16.33 7.02 7.14
N ILE A 37 15.61 5.92 6.97
CA ILE A 37 14.17 5.91 6.68
C ILE A 37 13.46 5.30 7.88
N ASP A 38 12.64 6.12 8.54
CA ASP A 38 11.76 5.65 9.61
C ASP A 38 10.42 5.23 9.02
N MET A 39 10.00 4.00 9.33
CA MET A 39 8.74 3.41 8.88
C MET A 39 7.81 3.16 10.07
N ARG A 40 6.51 3.43 9.91
CA ARG A 40 5.46 3.03 10.86
C ARG A 40 4.63 1.90 10.28
N VAL A 41 4.12 1.03 11.16
CA VAL A 41 3.26 -0.10 10.79
C VAL A 41 2.02 0.41 10.03
N PRO A 42 1.75 -0.06 8.80
CA PRO A 42 0.56 0.32 8.07
C PRO A 42 -0.70 -0.30 8.69
N LYS A 43 -1.86 0.35 8.48
CA LYS A 43 -3.17 -0.25 8.75
C LYS A 43 -3.60 -1.07 7.52
N ALA A 44 -4.26 -2.20 7.76
CA ALA A 44 -4.84 -3.03 6.70
C ALA A 44 -6.36 -3.02 6.88
N GLU A 45 -7.08 -2.63 5.84
CA GLU A 45 -8.54 -2.53 5.84
C GLU A 45 -9.08 -3.05 4.51
N MET A 46 -10.22 -3.72 4.56
CA MET A 46 -10.94 -4.11 3.36
C MET A 46 -11.90 -3.00 2.98
N VAL A 47 -11.65 -2.39 1.82
CA VAL A 47 -12.45 -1.30 1.28
C VAL A 47 -12.89 -1.63 -0.14
N THR A 48 -14.03 -1.08 -0.53
CA THR A 48 -14.46 -1.02 -1.93
C THR A 48 -13.65 0.04 -2.68
N PHE A 49 -13.67 -0.02 -4.01
CA PHE A 49 -12.98 0.96 -4.84
C PHE A 49 -13.50 2.39 -4.60
N ASN A 50 -14.80 2.56 -4.36
CA ASN A 50 -15.37 3.88 -4.05
C ASN A 50 -14.89 4.41 -2.70
N GLU A 51 -14.89 3.56 -1.65
CA GLU A 51 -14.36 3.94 -0.34
C GLU A 51 -12.85 4.29 -0.42
N MET A 52 -12.09 3.56 -1.24
CA MET A 52 -10.70 3.89 -1.53
C MET A 52 -10.55 5.30 -2.13
N MET A 53 -11.40 5.70 -3.10
CA MET A 53 -11.33 7.04 -3.68
C MET A 53 -11.69 8.13 -2.65
N GLU A 54 -12.68 7.88 -1.79
CA GLU A 54 -13.02 8.81 -0.71
C GLU A 54 -11.87 9.00 0.29
N LEU A 55 -11.11 7.92 0.59
CA LEU A 55 -9.89 8.00 1.41
C LEU A 55 -8.78 8.85 0.78
N MET A 56 -8.90 9.17 -0.51
CA MET A 56 -7.92 9.93 -1.29
C MET A 56 -8.39 11.36 -1.61
N ASP A 57 -9.24 11.96 -0.77
CA ASP A 57 -9.88 13.26 -0.99
C ASP A 57 -10.85 13.29 -2.20
N GLY A 58 -11.40 12.14 -2.57
CA GLY A 58 -12.42 12.01 -3.61
C GLY A 58 -11.88 11.76 -5.02
N PRO A 59 -12.78 11.44 -5.97
CA PRO A 59 -12.42 10.96 -7.31
C PRO A 59 -11.73 12.00 -8.20
N GLU A 60 -11.88 13.29 -7.88
CA GLU A 60 -11.27 14.39 -8.64
C GLU A 60 -9.82 14.68 -8.19
N LYS A 61 -9.38 14.09 -7.08
CA LYS A 61 -8.03 14.31 -6.57
C LYS A 61 -7.00 13.69 -7.51
N VAL A 62 -6.16 14.53 -8.11
CA VAL A 62 -5.03 14.04 -8.90
C VAL A 62 -3.95 13.47 -7.99
N VAL A 63 -3.52 12.25 -8.30
CA VAL A 63 -2.56 11.47 -7.53
C VAL A 63 -1.54 10.81 -8.46
N VAL A 64 -0.40 10.42 -7.92
CA VAL A 64 0.60 9.61 -8.62
C VAL A 64 0.36 8.16 -8.25
N GLY A 65 0.10 7.32 -9.26
CA GLY A 65 -0.11 5.88 -9.08
C GLY A 65 0.96 5.06 -9.80
N ILE A 66 1.53 4.09 -9.09
CA ILE A 66 2.35 3.02 -9.65
C ILE A 66 1.50 1.77 -9.68
N TYR A 67 1.30 1.21 -10.87
CA TYR A 67 0.59 -0.04 -11.08
C TYR A 67 1.58 -1.19 -11.22
N LEU A 68 1.41 -2.22 -10.41
CA LEU A 68 2.21 -3.44 -10.42
C LEU A 68 1.28 -4.61 -10.69
N ARG A 69 1.60 -5.41 -11.70
CA ARG A 69 0.90 -6.65 -11.99
C ARG A 69 1.63 -7.82 -11.33
N ILE A 70 0.88 -8.66 -10.63
CA ILE A 70 1.39 -9.87 -9.99
C ILE A 70 0.98 -11.05 -10.87
N GLU A 71 1.95 -11.87 -11.27
CA GLU A 71 1.77 -13.02 -12.15
C GLU A 71 2.43 -14.26 -11.51
N GLY A 72 1.96 -15.46 -11.88
CA GLY A 72 2.47 -16.74 -11.37
C GLY A 72 1.47 -17.42 -10.43
N ASP A 73 1.95 -17.97 -9.32
CA ASP A 73 1.15 -18.73 -8.35
C ASP A 73 0.03 -17.90 -7.69
N LEU A 74 0.17 -16.58 -7.72
CA LEU A 74 -0.87 -15.62 -7.38
C LEU A 74 -1.02 -14.62 -8.53
N GLU A 75 -2.23 -14.52 -9.07
CA GLU A 75 -2.58 -13.47 -10.02
C GLU A 75 -3.23 -12.30 -9.30
N GLY A 76 -2.78 -11.09 -9.60
CA GLY A 76 -3.30 -9.91 -8.93
C GLY A 76 -2.75 -8.61 -9.46
N SER A 77 -3.14 -7.54 -8.78
CA SER A 77 -2.70 -6.18 -9.08
C SER A 77 -2.49 -5.43 -7.79
N MET A 78 -1.43 -4.63 -7.75
CA MET A 78 -1.11 -3.75 -6.64
C MET A 78 -0.98 -2.33 -7.17
N PHE A 79 -1.61 -1.40 -6.45
CA PHE A 79 -1.46 0.03 -6.69
C PHE A 79 -0.69 0.63 -5.53
N PHE A 80 0.38 1.35 -5.83
CA PHE A 80 1.05 2.23 -4.88
C PHE A 80 0.72 3.67 -5.26
N ILE A 81 -0.02 4.36 -4.38
CA ILE A 81 -0.58 5.66 -4.71
C ILE A 81 -0.11 6.71 -3.71
N LEU A 82 0.33 7.85 -4.23
CA LEU A 82 0.84 8.97 -3.47
C LEU A 82 0.13 10.26 -3.89
N PRO A 83 -0.19 11.16 -2.95
CA PRO A 83 -0.50 12.55 -3.30
C PRO A 83 0.68 13.16 -4.07
N ILE A 84 0.41 14.04 -5.05
CA ILE A 84 1.46 14.68 -5.89
C ILE A 84 2.55 15.33 -5.02
N GLU A 85 2.16 16.01 -3.95
CA GLU A 85 3.10 16.67 -3.04
C GLU A 85 4.08 15.69 -2.40
N GLN A 86 3.62 14.49 -2.05
CA GLN A 86 4.47 13.46 -1.47
C GLN A 86 5.31 12.78 -2.55
N ALA A 87 4.74 12.54 -3.74
CA ALA A 87 5.45 11.98 -4.88
C ALA A 87 6.63 12.87 -5.33
N ASN A 88 6.44 14.19 -5.36
CA ASN A 88 7.51 15.14 -5.69
C ASN A 88 8.63 15.21 -4.63
N ARG A 89 8.35 14.74 -3.41
CA ARG A 89 9.32 14.60 -2.33
C ARG A 89 9.82 13.17 -2.20
N PHE A 90 9.28 12.26 -3.00
CA PHE A 90 9.60 10.84 -2.96
C PHE A 90 10.92 10.66 -3.69
N ILE A 91 11.99 10.71 -2.88
CA ILE A 91 13.40 10.76 -3.27
C ILE A 91 13.82 12.12 -3.83
#